data_AF-A0A6M0BYK1-F1
#
_entry.id   AF-A0A6M0BYK1-F1
#
_cell.length_a   1.000
_cell.length_b   1.000
_cell.length_c   1.000
_cell.angle_alpha   90.00
_cell.angle_beta   90.00
_cell.angle_gamma   90.00
#
_symmetry.space_group_name_H-M   'P 1'
#
loop_
_entity.id
_entity.type
_entity.pdbx_description
1 polymer ?
#
loop_
_entity_poly.entity_id
_entity_poly.type
_entity_poly.pdbx_seq_one_letter_code
_entity_poly.pdbx_strand_id
1 'polypeptide(L)'
;MIALAKLCVSNRLFISIDISWNIYESLLNYLGNSPYFKVIYHRGTLQVKSPSSRHEISKKMLGMLVENYCLETGIRFYPLGSTTLKSQDKLKGIEPDQCCCIGSQKNIPDLAIEVVITSGGIQT
;
A
#
# COMPACT_ATOMS: atom_id res chain seq x y z
N MET A 1 16.09 14.11 -20.89
CA MET A 1 14.80 13.94 -20.18
C MET A 1 15.10 14.21 -18.71
N ILE A 2 14.70 15.38 -18.19
CA ILE A 2 15.05 15.80 -16.83
C ILE A 2 14.01 15.20 -15.89
N ALA A 3 14.41 14.22 -15.08
CA ALA A 3 13.58 13.70 -14.01
C ALA A 3 13.49 14.77 -12.90
N LEU A 4 12.31 15.38 -12.75
CA LEU A 4 12.02 16.22 -11.59
C LEU A 4 11.80 15.32 -10.37
N ALA A 5 12.88 15.04 -9.63
CA ALA A 5 12.80 14.41 -8.31
C ALA A 5 12.53 15.49 -7.25
N LYS A 6 11.31 15.52 -6.70
CA LYS A 6 11.00 16.38 -5.56
C LYS A 6 11.36 15.64 -4.27
N LEU A 7 12.58 15.83 -3.78
CA LEU A 7 13.01 15.33 -2.48
C LEU A 7 12.52 16.31 -1.40
N CYS A 8 11.41 16.01 -0.74
CA CYS A 8 10.97 16.79 0.42
C CYS A 8 11.71 16.29 1.66
N VAL A 9 12.60 17.13 2.21
CA VAL A 9 13.60 16.83 3.26
C VAL A 9 12.98 16.41 4.63
N SER A 10 11.67 16.20 4.70
CA SER A 10 10.95 15.71 5.89
C SER A 10 10.27 14.35 5.74
N ASN A 11 10.15 13.76 4.55
CA ASN A 11 9.16 12.69 4.32
C ASN A 11 9.73 11.41 3.75
N ARG A 12 9.34 10.28 4.36
CA ARG A 12 9.55 8.89 3.93
C ARG A 12 8.79 8.52 2.63
N LEU A 13 8.67 9.46 1.70
CA LEU A 13 7.92 9.35 0.45
C LEU A 13 8.77 9.90 -0.70
N PHE A 14 9.08 9.04 -1.65
CA PHE A 14 9.71 9.38 -2.92
C PHE A 14 8.66 9.33 -4.03
N ILE A 15 8.68 10.30 -4.95
CA ILE A 15 7.76 10.36 -6.10
C ILE A 15 8.56 10.63 -7.37
N SER A 16 8.31 9.84 -8.40
CA SER A 16 8.82 10.05 -9.76
C SER A 16 7.69 9.96 -10.77
N ILE A 17 7.72 10.82 -11.77
CA ILE A 17 6.79 10.82 -12.91
C ILE A 17 7.47 10.26 -14.16
N ASP A 18 6.68 10.00 -15.19
CA ASP A 18 7.12 9.47 -16.49
C ASP A 18 7.83 8.10 -16.40
N ILE A 19 7.38 7.26 -15.45
CA ILE A 19 7.90 5.90 -15.26
C ILE A 19 7.04 4.93 -16.06
N SER A 20 7.65 4.17 -16.97
CA SER A 20 6.93 3.14 -17.72
C SER A 20 6.51 1.96 -16.83
N TRP A 21 5.49 1.22 -17.27
CA TRP A 21 5.03 0.01 -16.59
C TRP A 21 6.15 -1.02 -16.39
N ASN A 22 7.00 -1.22 -17.40
CA ASN A 22 8.10 -2.17 -17.36
C ASN A 22 9.16 -1.80 -16.31
N ILE A 23 9.43 -0.50 -16.11
CA ILE A 23 10.32 -0.03 -15.06
C ILE A 23 9.70 -0.30 -13.69
N TYR A 24 8.40 -0.03 -13.52
CA TYR A 24 7.68 -0.35 -12.29
C TYR A 24 7.73 -1.85 -11.96
N GLU A 25 7.46 -2.73 -12.91
CA GLU A 25 7.52 -4.18 -12.68
C GLU A 25 8.95 -4.66 -12.38
N SER A 26 9.94 -4.09 -13.06
CA SER A 26 11.36 -4.41 -12.80
C SER A 26 11.76 -4.00 -11.38
N LEU A 27 11.31 -2.84 -10.91
CA LEU A 27 11.54 -2.37 -9.55
C LEU A 27 10.84 -3.27 -8.52
N LEU A 28 9.59 -3.64 -8.75
CA LEU A 28 8.88 -4.57 -7.87
C LEU A 28 9.62 -5.92 -7.76
N ASN A 29 10.05 -6.47 -8.88
CA ASN A 29 10.79 -7.74 -8.89
C ASN A 29 12.12 -7.62 -8.15
N TYR A 30 12.81 -6.49 -8.27
CA TYR A 30 14.05 -6.22 -7.56
C TYR A 30 13.84 -6.10 -6.04
N LEU A 31 12.77 -5.42 -5.60
CA LEU A 31 12.47 -5.22 -4.19
C LEU A 31 11.86 -6.47 -3.54
N GLY A 32 11.23 -7.35 -4.32
CA GLY A 32 10.52 -8.52 -3.82
C GLY A 32 9.46 -8.16 -2.79
N ASN A 33 9.28 -9.03 -1.78
CA ASN A 33 8.34 -8.82 -0.67
C ASN A 33 8.98 -8.02 0.49
N SER A 34 9.79 -7.00 0.18
CA SER A 34 10.44 -6.19 1.21
C SER A 34 9.40 -5.48 2.09
N PRO A 35 9.39 -5.70 3.42
CA PRO A 35 8.44 -5.04 4.31
C PRO A 35 8.76 -3.55 4.54
N TYR A 36 9.92 -3.10 4.08
CA TYR A 36 10.45 -1.76 4.38
C TYR A 36 9.97 -0.68 3.41
N PHE A 37 9.56 -1.08 2.20
CA PHE A 37 9.18 -0.18 1.13
C PHE A 37 7.87 -0.61 0.49
N LYS A 38 6.93 0.34 0.40
CA LYS A 38 5.70 0.18 -0.35
C LYS A 38 5.80 0.94 -1.66
N VAL A 39 5.53 0.25 -2.77
CA VAL A 39 5.58 0.84 -4.10
C VAL A 39 4.18 0.98 -4.67
N ILE A 40 3.80 2.21 -5.02
CA ILE A 40 2.53 2.53 -5.65
C ILE A 40 2.81 3.04 -7.05
N TYR A 41 2.04 2.56 -8.02
CA TYR A 41 2.11 2.99 -9.39
C TYR A 41 0.74 3.40 -9.90
N HIS A 42 0.69 4.55 -10.57
CA HIS A 42 -0.53 5.03 -11.20
C HIS A 42 -0.18 5.87 -12.44
N ARG A 43 -0.45 5.32 -13.64
CA ARG A 43 -0.40 5.99 -14.94
C ARG A 43 0.86 6.84 -15.12
N GLY A 44 2.03 6.22 -15.02
CA GLY A 44 3.32 6.91 -15.16
C GLY A 44 3.88 7.51 -13.87
N THR A 45 3.12 7.55 -12.77
CA THR A 45 3.59 8.05 -11.48
C THR A 45 3.97 6.89 -10.57
N LEU A 46 5.23 6.84 -10.18
CA LEU A 46 5.78 5.93 -9.18
C LEU A 46 5.90 6.65 -7.84
N GLN A 47 5.40 6.02 -6.78
CA GLN A 47 5.61 6.46 -5.42
C GLN A 47 6.25 5.33 -4.62
N VAL A 48 7.30 5.63 -3.87
CA VAL A 48 7.92 4.70 -2.92
C VAL A 48 7.77 5.30 -1.53
N LYS A 49 7.08 4.58 -0.64
CA LYS A 49 6.90 4.96 0.75
C LYS A 49 7.74 4.04 1.63
N SER A 50 8.34 4.58 2.67
CA SER A 50 8.85 3.79 3.80
C SER A 50 7.95 4.06 5.01
N PRO A 51 7.07 3.13 5.39
CA PRO A 51 6.18 3.31 6.53
C PRO A 51 6.93 3.72 7.81
N SER A 52 6.30 4.55 8.63
CA SER A 52 6.82 4.86 9.96
C SER A 52 6.43 3.79 10.97
N SER A 53 7.18 3.64 12.07
CA SER A 53 6.79 2.72 13.14
C SER A 53 5.38 3.02 13.67
N ARG A 54 5.00 4.31 13.78
CA ARG A 54 3.64 4.73 14.15
C ARG A 54 2.59 4.25 13.15
N HIS A 55 2.90 4.33 11.86
CA HIS A 55 2.02 3.85 10.79
C HIS A 55 1.85 2.33 10.85
N GLU A 56 2.95 1.59 11.00
CA GLU A 56 2.91 0.12 11.13
C GLU A 56 2.13 -0.35 12.37
N ILE A 57 2.30 0.32 13.52
CA ILE A 57 1.50 0.04 14.73
C ILE A 57 0.01 0.27 14.45
N SER A 58 -0.36 1.41 13.88
CA SER A 58 -1.76 1.77 13.62
C SER A 58 -2.41 0.79 12.63
N LYS A 59 -1.69 0.47 11.56
CA LYS A 59 -2.06 -0.54 10.56
C LYS A 59 -2.28 -1.91 11.19
N LYS A 60 -1.37 -2.36 12.09
CA LYS A 60 -1.50 -3.67 12.74
C LYS A 60 -2.71 -3.72 13.69
N MET A 61 -2.91 -2.66 14.48
CA MET A 61 -4.07 -2.56 15.39
C MET A 61 -5.40 -2.61 14.64
N LEU A 62 -5.51 -1.88 13.53
CA LEU A 62 -6.71 -1.92 12.68
C LEU A 62 -6.94 -3.29 12.05
N GLY A 63 -5.88 -3.94 11.57
CA GLY A 63 -5.96 -5.32 11.07
C GLY A 63 -6.50 -6.26 12.14
N MET A 64 -5.91 -6.25 13.34
CA MET A 64 -6.36 -7.09 14.46
C MET A 64 -7.81 -6.83 14.86
N LEU A 65 -8.24 -5.56 14.86
CA LEU A 65 -9.62 -5.20 15.19
C LEU A 65 -10.62 -5.86 14.21
N VAL A 66 -10.34 -5.77 12.91
CA VAL A 66 -11.19 -6.36 11.87
C VAL A 66 -11.17 -7.88 11.93
N GLU A 67 -9.99 -8.47 12.08
CA GLU A 67 -9.82 -9.92 12.21
C GLU A 67 -10.60 -10.46 13.42
N ASN A 68 -10.44 -9.82 14.58
CA ASN A 68 -11.16 -10.21 15.80
C ASN A 68 -12.67 -10.05 15.64
N TYR A 69 -13.15 -8.97 15.03
CA TYR A 69 -14.58 -8.80 14.76
C TYR A 69 -15.13 -9.96 13.91
N CYS A 70 -14.42 -10.35 12.85
CA CYS A 70 -14.83 -11.47 12.01
C CYS A 70 -14.84 -12.80 12.79
N LEU A 71 -13.85 -13.03 13.65
CA LEU A 71 -13.80 -14.21 14.52
C LEU A 71 -15.01 -14.27 15.47
N GLU A 72 -15.29 -13.18 16.18
CA GLU A 72 -16.39 -13.09 17.15
C GLU A 72 -17.77 -13.24 16.49
N THR A 73 -17.91 -12.78 15.24
CA THR A 73 -19.18 -12.84 14.49
C THR A 73 -19.30 -14.09 13.60
N GLY A 74 -18.30 -14.98 13.59
CA GLY A 74 -18.30 -16.17 12.76
C GLY A 74 -18.18 -15.89 11.25
N ILE A 75 -17.73 -14.69 10.86
CA ILE A 75 -17.49 -14.34 9.47
C ILE A 75 -16.18 -14.98 9.02
N ARG A 76 -16.26 -15.87 8.03
CA ARG A 76 -15.07 -16.45 7.41
C ARG A 76 -14.31 -15.38 6.64
N PHE A 77 -13.01 -15.24 6.89
CA PHE A 77 -12.15 -14.28 6.20
C PHE A 77 -10.77 -14.86 5.88
N TYR A 78 -10.08 -14.24 4.93
CA TYR A 78 -8.74 -14.61 4.46
C TYR A 78 -7.89 -13.34 4.33
N PRO A 79 -6.97 -13.05 5.27
CA PRO A 79 -6.11 -11.87 5.19
C PRO A 79 -5.09 -12.03 4.05
N LEU A 80 -4.80 -10.93 3.36
CA LEU A 80 -3.96 -10.90 2.16
C LEU A 80 -2.63 -10.15 2.33
N GLY A 81 -2.20 -9.85 3.57
CA GLY A 81 -0.84 -9.37 3.89
C GLY A 81 -0.28 -8.31 2.92
N SER A 82 0.99 -8.47 2.52
CA SER A 82 1.69 -7.61 1.54
C SER A 82 1.37 -7.93 0.08
N THR A 83 0.10 -8.23 -0.23
CA THR A 83 -0.30 -8.49 -1.61
C THR A 83 -0.36 -7.19 -2.40
N THR A 84 0.49 -7.08 -3.42
CA THR A 84 0.38 -6.00 -4.41
C THR A 84 -0.75 -6.30 -5.40
N LEU A 85 -1.78 -5.46 -5.40
CA LEU A 85 -2.86 -5.49 -6.38
C LEU A 85 -2.45 -4.68 -7.60
N LYS A 86 -2.29 -5.35 -8.75
CA LYS A 86 -1.84 -4.71 -10.00
C LYS A 86 -2.77 -4.99 -11.18
N SER A 87 -2.86 -4.01 -12.07
CA SER A 87 -3.60 -4.08 -13.33
C SER A 87 -2.85 -3.27 -14.38
N GLN A 88 -2.22 -3.98 -15.32
CA GLN A 88 -1.48 -3.37 -16.43
C GLN A 88 -2.41 -2.58 -17.34
N ASP A 89 -3.60 -3.10 -17.65
CA ASP A 89 -4.62 -2.41 -18.46
C ASP A 89 -5.02 -1.06 -17.86
N LYS A 90 -5.05 -0.96 -16.52
CA LYS A 90 -5.35 0.28 -15.80
C LYS A 90 -4.10 1.11 -15.49
N LEU A 91 -2.92 0.60 -15.82
CA LEU A 91 -1.61 1.15 -15.44
C LEU A 91 -1.56 1.50 -13.95
N LYS A 92 -2.02 0.58 -13.10
CA LYS A 92 -2.15 0.80 -11.66
C LYS A 92 -1.59 -0.38 -10.88
N GLY A 93 -0.88 -0.08 -9.79
CA GLY A 93 -0.41 -1.06 -8.84
C GLY A 93 -0.34 -0.47 -7.44
N ILE A 94 -0.87 -1.18 -6.45
CA ILE A 94 -0.97 -0.70 -5.08
C ILE A 94 -0.92 -1.87 -4.09
N GLU A 95 -0.21 -1.69 -2.98
CA GLU A 95 -0.23 -2.60 -1.84
C GLU A 95 -1.01 -1.96 -0.68
N PRO A 96 -2.24 -2.43 -0.38
CA PRO A 96 -3.01 -1.94 0.76
C PRO A 96 -2.26 -2.08 2.10
N ASP A 97 -2.61 -1.27 3.10
CA ASP A 97 -2.07 -1.43 4.45
C ASP A 97 -2.62 -2.67 5.14
N GLN A 98 -3.92 -2.93 4.99
CA GLN A 98 -4.55 -4.21 5.32
C GLN A 98 -5.54 -4.57 4.21
N CYS A 99 -5.68 -5.85 3.91
CA CYS A 99 -6.77 -6.31 3.06
C CYS A 99 -7.14 -7.77 3.36
N CYS A 100 -8.39 -8.13 3.12
CA CYS A 100 -8.88 -9.49 3.27
C CYS A 100 -10.00 -9.83 2.29
N CYS A 101 -10.16 -11.12 2.02
CA CYS A 101 -11.35 -11.67 1.36
C CYS A 101 -12.34 -12.18 2.40
N ILE A 102 -13.62 -12.09 2.11
CA ILE A 102 -14.71 -12.57 2.95
C ILE A 102 -15.36 -13.78 2.29
N GLY A 103 -15.67 -14.81 3.07
CA GLY A 103 -16.33 -16.04 2.62
C GLY A 103 -15.44 -17.03 1.85
N SER A 104 -14.61 -16.54 0.93
CA SER A 104 -13.75 -17.37 0.07
C SER A 104 -12.42 -16.70 -0.24
N GLN A 105 -11.36 -17.49 -0.47
CA GLN A 105 -10.07 -16.97 -0.92
C GLN A 105 -10.12 -16.58 -2.40
N LYS A 106 -9.66 -15.36 -2.73
CA LYS A 106 -9.63 -14.83 -4.09
C LYS A 106 -8.51 -13.79 -4.25
N ASN A 107 -8.22 -13.42 -5.49
CA ASN A 107 -7.12 -12.51 -5.82
C ASN A 107 -7.45 -11.03 -5.61
N ILE A 108 -8.74 -10.68 -5.57
CA ILE A 108 -9.21 -9.31 -5.34
C ILE A 108 -9.89 -9.28 -3.96
N PRO A 109 -9.36 -8.54 -2.98
CA PRO A 109 -9.97 -8.47 -1.66
C PRO A 109 -11.36 -7.84 -1.70
N ASP A 110 -12.21 -8.23 -0.76
CA ASP A 110 -13.49 -7.57 -0.47
C ASP A 110 -13.28 -6.28 0.33
N LEU A 111 -12.28 -6.29 1.20
CA LEU A 111 -11.94 -5.18 2.09
C LEU A 111 -10.48 -4.80 1.91
N ALA A 112 -10.22 -3.50 1.72
CA ALA A 112 -8.90 -2.91 1.73
C ALA A 112 -8.91 -1.65 2.60
N ILE A 113 -7.90 -1.50 3.44
CA ILE A 113 -7.72 -0.40 4.38
C ILE A 113 -6.39 0.27 4.08
N GLU A 114 -6.41 1.60 3.99
CA GLU A 114 -5.23 2.46 3.93
C GLU A 114 -5.23 3.33 5.18
N VAL A 115 -4.10 3.36 5.89
CA VAL A 115 -3.92 4.18 7.09
C VAL A 115 -3.19 5.46 6.67
N VAL A 116 -3.89 6.58 6.72
CA VAL A 116 -3.31 7.89 6.42
C VAL A 116 -3.00 8.61 7.73
N ILE A 117 -1.71 8.78 8.03
CA ILE A 117 -1.28 9.66 9.12
C ILE A 117 -0.99 11.04 8.53
N THR A 118 -1.86 12.00 8.83
CA THR A 118 -1.58 13.42 8.57
C THR A 118 -0.95 14.02 9.82
N SER A 119 0.08 14.85 9.64
CA SER A 119 0.69 15.63 10.73
C SER A 119 -0.17 16.84 11.10
N GLY A 120 -1.51 16.70 11.07
CA GLY A 120 -2.46 17.81 11.13
C GLY A 120 -2.13 18.79 12.25
N GLY A 121 -1.64 19.97 11.88
CA GLY A 121 -1.96 21.17 12.63
C GLY A 121 -3.41 21.47 12.31
N ILE A 122 -4.25 21.52 13.33
CA ILE A 122 -5.51 22.25 13.22
C ILE A 122 -5.07 23.68 12.93
N GLN A 123 -5.35 24.20 11.73
CA GLN A 123 -5.31 25.65 11.54
C GLN A 123 -6.47 26.21 12.38
N THR A 124 -6.16 26.52 13.64
CA THR A 124 -6.97 27.40 14.49
C THR A 124 -6.77 28.83 14.06
#